data_AF-A0A959W4K2-F1
#
_entry.id   AF-A0A959W4K2-F1
#
_cell.length_a   1.000
_cell.length_b   1.000
_cell.length_c   1.000
_cell.angle_alpha   90.00
_cell.angle_beta   90.00
_cell.angle_gamma   90.00
#
_symmetry.space_group_name_H-M   'P 1'
#
loop_
_entity.id
_entity.type
_entity.pdbx_description
1 polymer ?
#
loop_
_entity_poly.entity_id
_entity_poly.type
_entity_poly.pdbx_seq_one_letter_code
_entity_poly.pdbx_strand_id
1 'polypeptide(L)'
;MKSSQNHRSAIVALALVLTLVVFTGMGRAGEVHSSSALAGAILFLDDTPLSVCVMVDKGEGKSAWVDCMNYRKPWQHVKLTVQGKVSRKGRARTPMGIGGPGNAIGTWKIVGRFRCELLTHGVECVVISTGKGFRIQGRKVTVLSPTEQISAAGRVPEPALGKNLILDPWGSVFAKAPGKSYSPPAYDLVRAPVGTVVDASRGGVKITAATGAGTETRSGSFWHTSFRVGQVVNPNDPDYGAVTLTLTQPRGRACAAKDAAQLSWRARLWGESGDGFQVRGFYVKTSGGSGSKWFVENRCRSTFVKAVAGQVQATGDRTITLDAGQEAIFRKPAEAGTSHALLWKALDGKVTCGVAGHLRSEPASQVLCMARVIPRPTRPSPEGDPGFVFLAGHGRARRAKLSEYSWQAPARAPKFTVNLKVGQRWRYKKIGVTCKATESSVRCANRAGHGFAITKDSYRGF
;
A
#
# COMPACT_ATOMS: atom_id res chain seq x y z
N MET A 1 -67.33 44.72 14.85
CA MET A 1 -67.16 45.67 13.73
C MET A 1 -65.67 45.76 13.39
N LYS A 2 -65.33 45.49 12.12
CA LYS A 2 -64.13 45.91 11.34
C LYS A 2 -62.73 45.62 11.94
N SER A 3 -61.99 44.66 11.39
CA SER A 3 -61.17 44.76 10.16
C SER A 3 -59.83 45.46 10.39
N SER A 4 -58.73 44.70 10.34
CA SER A 4 -57.48 45.14 9.73
C SER A 4 -56.62 43.93 9.37
N GLN A 5 -56.62 43.60 8.07
CA GLN A 5 -55.58 42.83 7.39
C GLN A 5 -54.38 43.74 7.08
N ASN A 6 -53.22 43.09 6.88
CA ASN A 6 -52.08 43.43 5.99
C ASN A 6 -50.75 43.37 6.76
N HIS A 7 -49.64 42.81 6.28
CA HIS A 7 -49.30 42.03 5.09
C HIS A 7 -47.86 41.51 5.28
N ARG A 8 -47.59 40.27 4.83
CA ARG A 8 -46.40 39.78 4.10
C ARG A 8 -44.98 39.92 4.71
N SER A 9 -44.35 38.76 4.93
CA SER A 9 -43.03 38.44 4.34
C SER A 9 -42.87 36.92 4.26
N ALA A 10 -43.17 36.36 3.08
CA ALA A 10 -42.79 35.01 2.71
C ALA A 10 -41.48 35.10 1.92
N ILE A 11 -40.41 34.51 2.45
CA ILE A 11 -39.14 34.34 1.76
C ILE A 11 -39.28 33.10 0.87
N VAL A 12 -39.32 33.33 -0.45
CA VAL A 12 -39.27 32.26 -1.45
C VAL A 12 -37.79 31.90 -1.66
N ALA A 13 -37.42 30.68 -1.28
CA ALA A 13 -36.13 30.09 -1.64
C ALA A 13 -36.21 29.57 -3.09
N LEU A 14 -35.60 30.30 -4.03
CA LEU A 14 -35.45 29.88 -5.41
C LEU A 14 -34.21 28.99 -5.53
N ALA A 15 -34.39 27.67 -5.62
CA ALA A 15 -33.31 26.73 -5.94
C ALA A 15 -33.08 26.73 -7.46
N LEU A 16 -32.01 27.38 -7.91
CA LEU A 16 -31.59 27.36 -9.31
C LEU A 16 -30.68 26.13 -9.52
N VAL A 17 -31.19 25.08 -10.15
CA VAL A 17 -30.37 23.96 -10.64
C VAL A 17 -29.75 24.40 -11.97
N LEU A 18 -28.46 24.75 -11.95
CA LEU A 18 -27.71 25.06 -13.17
C LEU A 18 -26.98 23.80 -13.65
N THR A 19 -27.47 23.20 -14.73
CA THR A 19 -26.82 22.09 -15.43
C THR A 19 -25.61 22.61 -16.20
N LEU A 20 -24.44 22.02 -15.95
CA LEU A 20 -23.17 22.38 -16.60
C LEU A 20 -23.17 21.85 -18.06
N VAL A 21 -23.29 22.75 -19.04
CA VAL A 21 -23.03 22.44 -20.46
C VAL A 21 -21.59 22.86 -20.77
N VAL A 22 -20.71 21.89 -21.01
CA VAL A 22 -19.36 22.15 -21.55
C VAL A 22 -19.50 22.36 -23.06
N PHE A 23 -19.45 23.61 -23.52
CA PHE A 23 -19.29 23.92 -24.94
C PHE A 23 -17.82 23.73 -25.32
N THR A 24 -17.50 22.65 -26.04
CA THR A 24 -16.27 22.57 -26.83
C THR A 24 -16.47 23.36 -28.11
N GLY A 25 -15.87 24.54 -28.21
CA GLY A 25 -15.86 25.34 -29.43
C GLY A 25 -15.06 24.66 -30.53
N MET A 26 -15.70 24.42 -31.68
CA MET A 26 -15.02 24.16 -32.94
C MET A 26 -14.36 25.47 -33.42
N GLY A 27 -13.03 25.49 -33.41
CA GLY A 27 -12.21 26.59 -33.93
C GLY A 27 -11.01 26.02 -34.69
N ARG A 28 -10.74 26.64 -35.85
CA ARG A 28 -9.82 26.22 -36.93
C ARG A 28 -8.41 25.82 -36.50
N ALA A 29 -7.84 24.92 -37.30
CA ALA A 29 -6.50 24.38 -37.22
C ALA A 29 -5.41 25.47 -37.09
N GLY A 30 -4.79 25.51 -35.92
CA GLY A 30 -3.55 26.19 -35.60
C GLY A 30 -2.98 25.55 -34.34
N GLU A 31 -1.75 25.08 -34.42
CA GLU A 31 -0.95 24.40 -33.37
C GLU A 31 -1.45 24.61 -31.93
N VAL A 32 -2.04 23.55 -31.36
CA VAL A 32 -2.38 23.48 -29.94
C VAL A 32 -1.27 22.72 -29.22
N HIS A 33 -0.40 23.44 -28.53
CA HIS A 33 0.33 22.87 -27.39
C HIS A 33 -0.70 22.51 -26.30
N SER A 34 -1.12 21.24 -26.28
CA SER A 34 -2.02 20.70 -25.25
C SER A 34 -1.25 20.46 -23.96
N SER A 35 -1.01 21.54 -23.18
CA SER A 35 -0.65 21.45 -21.76
C SER A 35 -1.92 21.44 -20.92
N SER A 36 -2.64 20.31 -20.93
CA SER A 36 -3.81 20.09 -20.06
C SER A 36 -3.37 19.58 -18.68
N ALA A 37 -2.63 20.41 -17.94
CA ALA A 37 -2.53 20.25 -16.50
C ALA A 37 -3.86 20.69 -15.89
N LEU A 38 -4.61 19.76 -15.31
CA LEU A 38 -5.84 20.06 -14.57
C LEU A 38 -5.49 20.98 -13.40
N ALA A 39 -5.69 22.29 -13.58
CA ALA A 39 -5.58 23.25 -12.52
C ALA A 39 -6.73 23.00 -11.53
N GLY A 40 -6.41 22.56 -10.31
CA GLY A 40 -7.39 22.50 -9.24
C GLY A 40 -7.85 23.92 -8.92
N ALA A 41 -9.14 24.20 -9.08
CA ALA A 41 -9.77 25.40 -8.59
C ALA A 41 -10.63 25.03 -7.39
N ILE A 42 -10.39 25.64 -6.23
CA ILE A 42 -11.25 25.49 -5.05
C ILE A 42 -11.92 26.80 -4.77
N LEU A 43 -13.22 26.70 -4.51
CA LEU A 43 -14.13 27.78 -4.18
C LEU A 43 -14.33 27.87 -2.68
N PHE A 44 -14.15 29.06 -2.12
CA PHE A 44 -14.48 29.34 -0.74
C PHE A 44 -15.69 30.27 -0.71
N LEU A 45 -16.78 29.81 -0.10
CA LEU A 45 -17.99 30.62 0.15
C LEU A 45 -18.11 30.76 1.67
N ASP A 46 -18.28 31.97 2.14
CA ASP A 46 -18.54 32.29 3.55
C ASP A 46 -20.04 32.57 3.74
N ASP A 47 -20.56 32.25 4.92
CA ASP A 47 -21.93 32.57 5.35
C ASP A 47 -22.11 34.08 5.60
N THR A 48 -21.00 34.81 5.79
CA THR A 48 -21.03 36.26 5.66
C THR A 48 -20.97 36.67 4.19
N PRO A 49 -21.79 37.63 3.74
CA PRO A 49 -21.87 37.92 2.33
C PRO A 49 -20.50 38.50 1.90
N LEU A 50 -19.98 37.93 0.82
CA LEU A 50 -19.11 38.57 -0.17
C LEU A 50 -17.60 38.31 -0.09
N SER A 51 -17.11 37.10 0.17
CA SER A 51 -15.79 36.74 -0.38
C SER A 51 -15.71 35.37 -1.03
N VAL A 52 -15.37 35.36 -2.33
CA VAL A 52 -15.13 34.15 -3.12
C VAL A 52 -13.63 34.05 -3.39
N CYS A 53 -12.95 33.10 -2.76
CA CYS A 53 -11.55 32.83 -3.08
C CYS A 53 -11.45 31.68 -4.07
N VAL A 54 -10.61 31.87 -5.09
CA VAL A 54 -10.23 30.84 -6.05
C VAL A 54 -8.73 30.65 -5.96
N MET A 55 -8.31 29.42 -5.70
CA MET A 55 -6.90 29.05 -5.75
C MET A 55 -6.62 28.24 -7.01
N VAL A 56 -5.52 28.55 -7.69
CA VAL A 56 -5.07 27.86 -8.91
C VAL A 56 -3.59 27.50 -8.75
N ASP A 57 -3.28 26.20 -8.63
CA ASP A 57 -1.91 25.72 -8.79
C ASP A 57 -1.66 25.40 -10.27
N LYS A 58 -0.73 26.12 -10.90
CA LYS A 58 -0.41 25.95 -12.33
C LYS A 58 0.43 24.71 -12.63
N GLY A 59 0.93 23.98 -11.62
CA GLY A 59 1.70 22.74 -11.78
C GLY A 59 3.11 22.93 -12.35
N GLU A 60 3.27 23.69 -13.44
CA GLU A 60 4.47 23.76 -14.28
C GLU A 60 5.58 24.69 -13.77
N GLY A 61 5.35 25.54 -12.74
CA GLY A 61 6.43 26.44 -12.31
C GLY A 61 6.13 27.31 -11.10
N LYS A 62 6.91 27.07 -10.03
CA LYS A 62 7.25 27.91 -8.87
C LYS A 62 6.14 28.59 -8.05
N SER A 63 4.86 28.63 -8.43
CA SER A 63 3.84 29.36 -7.66
C SER A 63 2.41 28.94 -7.94
N ALA A 64 1.55 29.09 -6.93
CA ALA A 64 0.11 29.19 -7.09
C ALA A 64 -0.37 30.63 -6.98
N TRP A 65 -1.60 30.82 -7.45
CA TRP A 65 -2.35 32.05 -7.40
C TRP A 65 -3.55 31.84 -6.50
N VAL A 66 -3.82 32.81 -5.63
CA VAL A 66 -5.05 32.88 -4.86
C VAL A 66 -5.69 34.22 -5.16
N ASP A 67 -6.87 34.15 -5.75
CA ASP A 67 -7.66 35.28 -6.19
C ASP A 67 -8.93 35.34 -5.33
N CYS A 68 -9.02 36.31 -4.43
CA CYS A 68 -10.18 36.53 -3.59
C CYS A 68 -11.00 37.70 -4.10
N MET A 69 -12.23 37.43 -4.54
CA MET A 69 -13.21 38.42 -4.91
C MET A 69 -13.97 38.87 -3.67
N ASN A 70 -14.28 40.16 -3.58
CA ASN A 70 -15.30 40.67 -2.68
C ASN A 70 -16.27 41.54 -3.48
N TYR A 71 -17.58 41.25 -3.47
CA TYR A 71 -18.53 41.91 -4.38
C TYR A 71 -18.61 43.44 -4.24
N ARG A 72 -18.14 44.03 -3.13
CA ARG A 72 -18.11 45.49 -2.94
C ARG A 72 -16.75 46.12 -3.26
N LYS A 73 -15.73 45.34 -3.63
CA LYS A 73 -14.32 45.77 -3.66
C LYS A 73 -13.54 45.13 -4.82
N PRO A 74 -12.45 45.75 -5.30
CA PRO A 74 -11.60 45.15 -6.32
C PRO A 74 -10.95 43.85 -5.83
N TRP A 75 -10.69 42.94 -6.77
CA TRP A 75 -10.06 41.64 -6.53
C TRP A 75 -8.75 41.76 -5.76
N GLN A 76 -8.57 40.90 -4.76
CA GLN A 76 -7.28 40.70 -4.11
C GLN A 76 -6.57 39.54 -4.79
N HIS A 77 -5.44 39.82 -5.42
CA HIS A 77 -4.61 38.83 -6.07
C HIS A 77 -3.35 38.59 -5.24
N VAL A 78 -3.11 37.33 -4.88
CA VAL A 78 -1.91 36.92 -4.15
C VAL A 78 -1.23 35.77 -4.87
N LYS A 79 0.01 36.00 -5.28
CA LYS A 79 0.92 34.96 -5.76
C LYS A 79 1.67 34.39 -4.57
N LEU A 80 1.63 33.07 -4.40
CA LEU A 80 2.42 32.35 -3.40
C LEU A 80 3.37 31.40 -4.12
N THR A 81 4.67 31.59 -3.94
CA THR A 81 5.66 30.67 -4.52
C THR A 81 5.79 29.39 -3.71
N VAL A 82 6.35 28.33 -4.30
CA VAL A 82 6.66 27.05 -3.61
C VAL A 82 7.74 27.21 -2.53
N GLN A 83 8.45 28.34 -2.50
CA GLN A 83 9.37 28.72 -1.42
C GLN A 83 8.68 29.58 -0.35
N GLY A 84 7.36 29.83 -0.48
CA GLY A 84 6.60 30.64 0.45
C GLY A 84 6.68 32.16 0.24
N LYS A 85 7.23 32.63 -0.88
CA LYS A 85 7.29 34.07 -1.16
C LYS A 85 5.92 34.57 -1.61
N VAL A 86 5.41 35.56 -0.90
CA VAL A 86 4.11 36.19 -1.15
C VAL A 86 4.32 37.44 -2.01
N SER A 87 3.55 37.59 -3.09
CA SER A 87 3.56 38.81 -3.93
C SER A 87 2.15 39.23 -4.28
N ARG A 88 1.85 40.52 -4.09
CA ARG A 88 0.59 41.17 -4.46
C ARG A 88 0.59 41.78 -5.86
N LYS A 89 1.75 41.81 -6.53
CA LYS A 89 1.93 42.51 -7.82
C LYS A 89 1.57 41.67 -9.04
N GLY A 90 1.41 40.36 -8.87
CA GLY A 90 1.08 39.48 -9.99
C GLY A 90 -0.43 39.48 -10.26
N ARG A 91 -0.81 39.43 -11.54
CA ARG A 91 -2.18 39.20 -11.99
C ARG A 91 -2.26 37.83 -12.67
N ALA A 92 -3.27 37.04 -12.33
CA ALA A 92 -3.64 35.86 -13.10
C ALA A 92 -4.93 36.16 -13.88
N ARG A 93 -5.15 35.50 -15.02
CA ARG A 93 -6.47 35.51 -15.65
C ARG A 93 -7.42 34.73 -14.73
N THR A 94 -8.47 35.40 -14.26
CA THR A 94 -9.52 34.77 -13.48
C THR A 94 -10.14 33.64 -14.30
N PRO A 95 -10.23 32.41 -13.78
CA PRO A 95 -10.94 31.35 -14.48
C PRO A 95 -12.43 31.72 -14.62
N MET A 96 -12.98 31.59 -15.83
CA MET A 96 -14.43 31.72 -16.07
C MET A 96 -15.12 30.40 -15.67
N GLY A 97 -16.24 30.45 -14.94
CA GLY A 97 -17.01 29.26 -14.53
C GLY A 97 -16.85 28.86 -13.06
N ILE A 98 -16.94 29.82 -12.15
CA ILE A 98 -16.74 29.63 -10.71
C ILE A 98 -18.05 29.10 -10.08
N GLY A 99 -18.22 27.77 -10.01
CA GLY A 99 -19.35 27.13 -9.31
C GLY A 99 -18.94 25.82 -8.63
N GLY A 100 -19.29 25.66 -7.35
CA GLY A 100 -19.03 24.47 -6.54
C GLY A 100 -19.65 24.63 -5.14
N PRO A 101 -19.92 23.52 -4.41
CA PRO A 101 -20.47 23.59 -3.06
C PRO A 101 -19.51 24.38 -2.14
N GLY A 102 -20.06 25.25 -1.30
CA GLY A 102 -19.30 26.03 -0.32
C GLY A 102 -18.54 25.12 0.64
N ASN A 103 -17.40 25.60 1.14
CA ASN A 103 -16.61 24.91 2.14
C ASN A 103 -16.97 25.43 3.54
N ALA A 104 -16.99 24.56 4.55
CA ALA A 104 -17.24 24.99 5.92
C ALA A 104 -16.03 25.79 6.47
N ILE A 105 -16.32 26.79 7.30
CA ILE A 105 -15.31 27.57 8.02
C ILE A 105 -14.46 26.62 8.89
N GLY A 106 -13.17 26.88 9.00
CA GLY A 106 -12.18 26.06 9.71
C GLY A 106 -11.72 24.81 8.95
N THR A 107 -12.26 24.57 7.75
CA THR A 107 -11.82 23.44 6.93
C THR A 107 -10.60 23.79 6.09
N TRP A 108 -9.62 22.91 6.12
CA TRP A 108 -8.48 22.98 5.24
C TRP A 108 -8.76 22.29 3.92
N LYS A 109 -8.32 22.91 2.83
CA LYS A 109 -8.37 22.40 1.47
C LYS A 109 -7.00 22.42 0.86
N ILE A 110 -6.75 21.49 -0.05
CA ILE A 110 -5.45 21.37 -0.69
C ILE A 110 -5.60 21.54 -2.18
N VAL A 111 -4.79 22.44 -2.72
CA VAL A 111 -4.73 22.74 -4.15
C VAL A 111 -3.28 22.59 -4.57
N GLY A 112 -2.98 21.44 -5.18
CA GLY A 112 -1.61 21.09 -5.54
C GLY A 112 -0.70 21.14 -4.31
N ARG A 113 0.28 22.05 -4.33
CA ARG A 113 1.34 22.16 -3.29
C ARG A 113 0.97 23.02 -2.08
N PHE A 114 -0.27 23.48 -2.01
CA PHE A 114 -0.71 24.48 -1.05
C PHE A 114 -1.90 23.97 -0.27
N ARG A 115 -1.96 24.37 1.00
CA ARG A 115 -3.05 24.08 1.92
C ARG A 115 -3.68 25.41 2.33
N CYS A 116 -4.98 25.56 2.17
CA CYS A 116 -5.71 26.76 2.54
C CYS A 116 -6.83 26.46 3.53
N GLU A 117 -6.91 27.21 4.62
CA GLU A 117 -8.01 27.18 5.58
C GLU A 117 -8.97 28.32 5.27
N LEU A 118 -10.26 28.00 5.21
CA LEU A 118 -11.30 29.02 5.22
C LEU A 118 -11.46 29.55 6.64
N LEU A 119 -11.18 30.84 6.82
CA LEU A 119 -11.40 31.53 8.09
C LEU A 119 -12.77 32.23 8.04
N THR A 120 -13.29 32.59 9.21
CA THR A 120 -14.55 33.35 9.33
C THR A 120 -14.54 34.67 8.54
N HIS A 121 -13.37 35.26 8.27
CA HIS A 121 -13.25 36.53 7.55
C HIS A 121 -12.14 36.51 6.48
N GLY A 122 -11.89 35.35 5.87
CA GLY A 122 -10.99 35.26 4.73
C GLY A 122 -10.33 33.90 4.58
N VAL A 123 -9.11 33.85 4.06
CA VAL A 123 -8.41 32.60 3.78
C VAL A 123 -6.97 32.66 4.26
N GLU A 124 -6.51 31.60 4.90
CA GLU A 124 -5.10 31.39 5.21
C GLU A 124 -4.55 30.31 4.30
N CYS A 125 -3.47 30.59 3.57
CA CYS A 125 -2.86 29.63 2.65
C CYS A 125 -1.37 29.46 2.96
N VAL A 126 -0.94 28.22 3.11
CA VAL A 126 0.44 27.83 3.34
C VAL A 126 0.95 26.90 2.24
N VAL A 127 2.25 26.94 1.98
CA VAL A 127 2.93 25.91 1.19
C VAL A 127 3.16 24.71 2.09
N ILE A 128 2.64 23.54 1.70
CA ILE A 128 2.71 22.31 2.52
C ILE A 128 4.14 21.98 2.92
N SER A 129 5.08 22.10 1.98
CA SER A 129 6.49 21.71 2.19
C SER A 129 7.30 22.69 3.05
N THR A 130 6.85 23.95 3.22
CA THR A 130 7.65 24.96 3.93
C THR A 130 6.93 25.59 5.12
N GLY A 131 5.62 25.39 5.27
CA GLY A 131 4.78 26.06 6.27
C GLY A 131 4.60 27.57 6.04
N LYS A 132 5.40 28.18 5.15
CA LYS A 132 5.31 29.59 4.80
C LYS A 132 4.04 29.88 4.02
N GLY A 133 3.44 31.03 4.28
CA GLY A 133 2.14 31.35 3.71
C GLY A 133 1.72 32.79 3.90
N PHE A 134 0.46 33.03 3.62
CA PHE A 134 -0.20 34.31 3.84
C PHE A 134 -1.60 34.10 4.38
N ARG A 135 -2.14 35.16 5.00
CA ARG A 135 -3.53 35.28 5.39
C ARG A 135 -4.15 36.47 4.67
N ILE A 136 -5.28 36.25 4.00
CA ILE A 136 -6.16 37.30 3.50
C ILE A 136 -7.27 37.47 4.53
N GLN A 137 -7.40 38.67 5.08
CA GLN A 137 -8.52 39.07 5.93
C GLN A 137 -9.05 40.42 5.45
N GLY A 138 -10.25 40.43 4.88
CA GLY A 138 -10.83 41.62 4.24
C GLY A 138 -9.94 42.19 3.12
N ARG A 139 -9.26 43.31 3.37
CA ARG A 139 -8.32 43.95 2.41
C ARG A 139 -6.85 43.65 2.69
N LYS A 140 -6.53 43.01 3.80
CA LYS A 140 -5.16 42.87 4.29
C LYS A 140 -4.63 41.50 3.90
N VAL A 141 -3.53 41.48 3.15
CA VAL A 141 -2.75 40.27 2.87
C VAL A 141 -1.55 40.25 3.80
N THR A 142 -1.61 39.53 4.90
CA THR A 142 -0.52 39.43 5.86
C THR A 142 0.34 38.21 5.52
N VAL A 143 1.66 38.38 5.39
CA VAL A 143 2.57 37.23 5.36
C VAL A 143 2.57 36.64 6.77
N LEU A 144 2.35 35.34 6.91
CA LEU A 144 2.30 34.70 8.22
C LEU A 144 3.64 34.91 8.94
N SER A 145 3.61 35.32 10.21
CA SER A 145 4.80 35.38 11.05
C SER A 145 5.37 33.97 11.29
N PRO A 146 6.65 33.80 11.67
CA PRO A 146 7.21 32.48 11.98
C PRO A 146 6.37 31.68 13.00
N THR A 147 5.86 32.34 14.04
CA THR A 147 5.00 31.72 15.05
C THR A 147 3.66 31.26 14.46
N GLU A 148 3.04 32.06 13.60
CA GLU A 148 1.82 31.67 12.89
C GLU A 148 2.07 30.57 11.86
N GLN A 149 3.22 30.57 11.20
CA GLN A 149 3.62 29.49 10.29
C GLN A 149 3.77 28.17 11.04
N ILE A 150 4.31 28.19 12.26
CA ILE A 150 4.42 27.01 13.12
C ILE A 150 3.03 26.54 13.57
N SER A 151 2.10 27.44 13.88
CA SER A 151 0.72 27.06 14.24
C SER A 151 -0.08 26.53 13.05
N ALA A 152 0.09 27.12 11.87
CA ALA A 152 -0.55 26.67 10.62
C ALA A 152 0.04 25.33 10.14
N ALA A 153 1.36 25.15 10.25
CA ALA A 153 2.05 23.89 9.95
C ALA A 153 1.77 22.81 11.01
N GLY A 154 1.64 23.19 12.29
CA GLY A 154 1.34 22.32 13.43
C GLY A 154 -0.04 21.67 13.39
N ARG A 155 -0.89 22.04 12.41
CA ARG A 155 -2.15 21.35 12.10
C ARG A 155 -2.02 20.31 10.99
N VAL A 156 -0.83 19.97 10.50
CA VAL A 156 -0.58 18.65 9.90
C VAL A 156 -0.03 17.78 11.01
N PRO A 157 -0.86 17.04 11.76
CA PRO A 157 -0.31 16.27 12.87
C PRO A 157 0.78 15.33 12.35
N GLU A 158 1.81 15.20 13.15
CA GLU A 158 3.05 14.55 12.74
C GLU A 158 2.76 13.11 12.27
N PRO A 159 3.54 12.59 11.30
CA PRO A 159 3.48 11.18 10.99
C PRO A 159 3.74 10.41 12.30
N ALA A 160 2.97 9.37 12.54
CA ALA A 160 3.11 8.57 13.75
C ALA A 160 3.48 7.14 13.36
N LEU A 161 4.61 6.67 13.89
CA LEU A 161 5.19 5.36 13.58
C LEU A 161 4.13 4.25 13.67
N GLY A 162 3.97 3.50 12.58
CA GLY A 162 3.04 2.38 12.46
C GLY A 162 1.56 2.76 12.35
N LYS A 163 1.21 4.04 12.54
CA LYS A 163 -0.18 4.53 12.54
C LYS A 163 -0.50 5.27 11.25
N ASN A 164 0.27 6.28 10.92
CA ASN A 164 -0.01 7.15 9.77
C ASN A 164 1.25 7.78 9.15
N LEU A 165 1.07 8.23 7.92
CA LEU A 165 2.10 8.79 7.05
C LEU A 165 1.56 10.09 6.46
N ILE A 166 2.47 10.97 6.03
CA ILE A 166 2.11 12.18 5.28
C ILE A 166 2.33 11.94 3.79
N LEU A 167 1.31 12.20 2.98
CA LEU A 167 1.35 12.18 1.52
C LEU A 167 1.36 13.61 0.99
N ASP A 168 2.34 13.92 0.15
CA ASP A 168 2.45 15.17 -0.60
C ASP A 168 2.42 14.84 -2.11
N PRO A 169 1.21 14.75 -2.71
CA PRO A 169 1.04 14.32 -4.10
C PRO A 169 1.28 15.45 -5.11
N TRP A 170 1.78 15.09 -6.29
CA TRP A 170 1.82 15.95 -7.48
C TRP A 170 1.23 15.22 -8.70
N GLY A 171 0.57 15.95 -9.59
CA GLY A 171 -0.17 15.37 -10.71
C GLY A 171 -1.45 14.66 -10.26
N SER A 172 -1.93 13.70 -11.05
CA SER A 172 -3.16 12.93 -10.74
C SER A 172 -2.83 11.71 -9.88
N VAL A 173 -3.02 11.84 -8.58
CA VAL A 173 -2.79 10.76 -7.60
C VAL A 173 -4.07 10.50 -6.82
N PHE A 174 -4.40 9.22 -6.62
CA PHE A 174 -5.53 8.79 -5.79
C PHE A 174 -5.03 7.97 -4.61
N ALA A 175 -5.70 8.06 -3.47
CA ALA A 175 -5.33 7.30 -2.28
C ALA A 175 -6.54 6.64 -1.64
N LYS A 176 -6.44 5.35 -1.34
CA LYS A 176 -7.51 4.55 -0.73
C LYS A 176 -7.06 4.03 0.63
N ALA A 177 -7.67 4.56 1.68
CA ALA A 177 -7.45 4.09 3.04
C ALA A 177 -7.85 2.60 3.23
N PRO A 178 -7.24 1.89 4.20
CA PRO A 178 -7.63 0.52 4.55
C PRO A 178 -9.14 0.42 4.85
N GLY A 179 -9.77 -0.66 4.38
CA GLY A 179 -11.20 -0.92 4.59
C GLY A 179 -12.15 -0.04 3.77
N LYS A 180 -11.67 0.97 3.04
CA LYS A 180 -12.51 1.82 2.18
C LYS A 180 -12.62 1.26 0.76
N SER A 181 -13.78 1.42 0.14
CA SER A 181 -14.06 1.01 -1.24
C SER A 181 -13.68 2.09 -2.26
N TYR A 182 -13.83 3.36 -1.90
CA TYR A 182 -13.56 4.54 -2.71
C TYR A 182 -12.12 5.06 -2.53
N SER A 183 -11.56 5.60 -3.62
CA SER A 183 -10.22 6.21 -3.65
C SER A 183 -10.36 7.69 -4.01
N PRO A 184 -10.48 8.60 -3.02
CA PRO A 184 -10.44 10.03 -3.30
C PRO A 184 -9.10 10.42 -3.94
N PRO A 185 -9.03 11.60 -4.57
CA PRO A 185 -7.76 12.23 -4.85
C PRO A 185 -6.87 12.30 -3.60
N ALA A 186 -5.56 12.06 -3.75
CA ALA A 186 -4.66 11.92 -2.62
C ALA A 186 -4.50 13.20 -1.79
N TYR A 187 -4.78 14.37 -2.35
CA TYR A 187 -4.77 15.63 -1.62
C TYR A 187 -5.86 15.70 -0.54
N ASP A 188 -6.94 14.91 -0.65
CA ASP A 188 -7.93 14.78 0.40
C ASP A 188 -7.47 13.84 1.54
N LEU A 189 -6.33 13.14 1.35
CA LEU A 189 -5.76 12.18 2.28
C LEU A 189 -4.29 12.47 2.57
N VAL A 190 -3.97 13.72 2.93
CA VAL A 190 -2.61 14.10 3.37
C VAL A 190 -2.12 13.20 4.49
N ARG A 191 -2.97 12.94 5.48
CA ARG A 191 -2.70 11.89 6.45
C ARG A 191 -3.27 10.59 5.92
N ALA A 192 -2.38 9.70 5.51
CA ALA A 192 -2.75 8.35 5.13
C ALA A 192 -2.47 7.38 6.28
N PRO A 193 -3.47 6.61 6.75
CA PRO A 193 -3.20 5.49 7.65
C PRO A 193 -2.29 4.46 6.97
N VAL A 194 -1.46 3.77 7.77
CA VAL A 194 -0.65 2.65 7.28
C VAL A 194 -1.56 1.59 6.64
N GLY A 195 -1.15 1.06 5.49
CA GLY A 195 -1.93 0.16 4.66
C GLY A 195 -2.70 0.85 3.53
N THR A 196 -2.64 2.18 3.43
CA THR A 196 -3.23 2.94 2.31
C THR A 196 -2.66 2.49 0.97
N VAL A 197 -3.53 2.35 -0.03
CA VAL A 197 -3.14 2.09 -1.43
C VAL A 197 -3.11 3.41 -2.17
N VAL A 198 -1.94 3.81 -2.66
CA VAL A 198 -1.73 5.02 -3.45
C VAL A 198 -1.63 4.62 -4.92
N ASP A 199 -2.43 5.23 -5.78
CA ASP A 199 -2.31 5.15 -7.23
C ASP A 199 -1.61 6.39 -7.76
N ALA A 200 -0.31 6.25 -8.05
CA ALA A 200 0.53 7.29 -8.63
C ALA A 200 0.87 6.97 -10.11
N SER A 201 -0.04 6.32 -10.83
CA SER A 201 0.17 5.99 -12.26
C SER A 201 0.21 7.22 -13.18
N ARG A 202 -0.41 8.33 -12.78
CA ARG A 202 -0.52 9.60 -13.53
C ARG A 202 0.00 10.81 -12.75
N GLY A 203 0.94 10.58 -11.85
CA GLY A 203 1.52 11.59 -10.96
C GLY A 203 2.63 10.97 -10.11
N GLY A 204 2.90 11.58 -8.97
CA GLY A 204 3.79 11.00 -7.98
C GLY A 204 3.48 11.53 -6.58
N VAL A 205 4.05 10.91 -5.57
CA VAL A 205 3.82 11.28 -4.18
C VAL A 205 5.13 11.29 -3.41
N LYS A 206 5.32 12.33 -2.59
CA LYS A 206 6.37 12.38 -1.59
C LYS A 206 5.75 11.87 -0.31
N ILE A 207 6.28 10.77 0.20
CA ILE A 207 5.83 10.14 1.43
C ILE A 207 6.78 10.58 2.52
N THR A 208 6.24 11.08 3.63
CA THR A 208 7.00 11.38 4.84
C THR A 208 6.47 10.52 5.98
N ALA A 209 7.36 9.79 6.65
CA ALA A 209 7.02 8.86 7.71
C ALA A 209 7.91 9.08 8.92
N ALA A 210 7.37 8.89 10.13
CA ALA A 210 8.16 8.93 11.35
C ALA A 210 9.05 7.70 11.44
N THR A 211 10.29 7.85 11.85
CA THR A 211 11.23 6.72 11.93
C THR A 211 11.38 6.11 13.30
N GLY A 212 10.93 6.77 14.37
CA GLY A 212 11.07 6.28 15.75
C GLY A 212 10.15 6.95 16.75
N ALA A 213 10.42 6.76 18.05
CA ALA A 213 9.85 7.60 19.09
C ALA A 213 10.49 8.99 19.02
N GLY A 214 9.77 9.96 18.44
CA GLY A 214 10.22 11.34 18.35
C GLY A 214 9.73 12.04 17.09
N THR A 215 10.36 13.18 16.80
CA THR A 215 10.04 14.04 15.65
C THR A 215 10.85 13.69 14.40
N GLU A 216 11.68 12.64 14.45
CA GLU A 216 12.46 12.22 13.30
C GLU A 216 11.57 11.66 12.20
N THR A 217 11.77 12.16 10.99
CA THR A 217 11.02 11.72 9.82
C THR A 217 11.96 11.44 8.66
N ARG A 218 11.50 10.59 7.75
CA ARG A 218 12.17 10.34 6.47
C ARG A 218 11.21 10.52 5.34
N SER A 219 11.74 11.00 4.22
CA SER A 219 10.97 11.24 3.00
C SER A 219 11.50 10.47 1.80
N GLY A 220 10.58 10.09 0.91
CA GLY A 220 10.88 9.50 -0.39
C GLY A 220 9.82 9.84 -1.42
N SER A 221 10.23 9.98 -2.67
CA SER A 221 9.39 10.31 -3.82
C SER A 221 9.14 9.05 -4.66
N PHE A 222 7.87 8.80 -4.99
CA PHE A 222 7.45 7.57 -5.68
C PHE A 222 6.39 7.83 -6.77
N TRP A 223 6.54 7.20 -7.94
CA TRP A 223 5.68 7.46 -9.10
C TRP A 223 5.59 6.27 -10.09
N HIS A 224 4.73 6.41 -11.10
CA HIS A 224 4.46 5.49 -12.22
C HIS A 224 3.65 4.21 -11.93
N THR A 225 3.21 3.94 -10.70
CA THR A 225 2.33 2.80 -10.44
C THR A 225 1.51 2.95 -9.16
N SER A 226 0.66 1.96 -8.90
CA SER A 226 -0.10 1.85 -7.66
C SER A 226 0.59 0.90 -6.67
N PHE A 227 0.67 1.32 -5.42
CA PHE A 227 1.34 0.58 -4.35
C PHE A 227 0.64 0.77 -3.01
N ARG A 228 0.77 -0.23 -2.14
CA ARG A 228 0.32 -0.14 -0.75
C ARG A 228 1.47 0.34 0.12
N VAL A 229 1.25 1.39 0.90
CA VAL A 229 2.24 1.89 1.86
C VAL A 229 2.04 1.19 3.19
N GLY A 230 3.07 0.49 3.65
CA GLY A 230 3.18 -0.12 4.97
C GLY A 230 4.27 0.58 5.77
N GLN A 231 4.26 0.39 7.09
CA GLN A 231 5.39 0.75 7.94
C GLN A 231 5.61 -0.38 8.95
N VAL A 232 6.82 -0.94 8.95
CA VAL A 232 7.18 -2.04 9.84
C VAL A 232 7.99 -1.44 10.99
N VAL A 233 7.49 -1.62 12.21
CA VAL A 233 8.23 -1.32 13.45
C VAL A 233 9.17 -2.49 13.71
N ASN A 234 10.45 -2.20 13.93
CA ASN A 234 11.40 -3.23 14.30
C ASN A 234 11.15 -3.65 15.76
N PRO A 235 10.85 -4.92 16.06
CA PRO A 235 10.59 -5.35 17.44
C PRO A 235 11.83 -5.25 18.33
N ASN A 236 13.03 -5.27 17.75
CA ASN A 236 14.29 -5.16 18.49
C ASN A 236 14.75 -3.70 18.63
N ASP A 237 14.13 -2.80 17.88
CA ASP A 237 14.42 -1.37 17.88
C ASP A 237 13.11 -0.63 17.64
N PRO A 238 12.29 -0.42 18.70
CA PRO A 238 10.98 0.21 18.57
C PRO A 238 11.07 1.65 18.06
N ASP A 239 12.26 2.23 18.10
CA ASP A 239 12.59 3.56 17.58
C ASP A 239 13.04 3.52 16.12
N TYR A 240 12.95 2.36 15.45
CA TYR A 240 13.23 2.23 14.03
C TYR A 240 12.06 1.63 13.24
N GLY A 241 11.54 2.44 12.31
CA GLY A 241 10.44 2.13 11.41
C GLY A 241 10.83 2.20 9.94
N ALA A 242 10.79 1.07 9.23
CA ALA A 242 11.00 1.05 7.78
C ALA A 242 9.68 1.18 7.02
N VAL A 243 9.61 2.12 6.08
CA VAL A 243 8.45 2.27 5.17
C VAL A 243 8.56 1.20 4.09
N THR A 244 7.52 0.38 3.91
CA THR A 244 7.47 -0.65 2.86
C THR A 244 6.41 -0.31 1.82
N LEU A 245 6.82 -0.14 0.56
CA LEU A 245 5.95 0.07 -0.59
C LEU A 245 5.72 -1.26 -1.30
N THR A 246 4.55 -1.84 -1.14
CA THR A 246 4.20 -3.10 -1.80
C THR A 246 3.49 -2.81 -3.12
N LEU A 247 4.11 -3.17 -4.24
CA LEU A 247 3.50 -2.99 -5.57
C LEU A 247 2.18 -3.78 -5.63
N THR A 248 1.09 -3.11 -6.01
CA THR A 248 -0.21 -3.75 -6.13
C THR A 248 -0.47 -4.21 -7.56
N GLN A 249 -1.07 -5.39 -7.72
CA GLN A 249 -1.66 -5.79 -8.99
C GLN A 249 -2.97 -5.00 -9.21
N PRO A 250 -3.22 -4.48 -10.41
CA PRO A 250 -4.57 -4.08 -10.80
C PRO A 250 -5.54 -5.22 -10.56
N ARG A 251 -6.72 -4.89 -10.04
CA ARG A 251 -7.79 -5.87 -9.82
C ARG A 251 -8.07 -6.63 -11.12
N GLY A 252 -8.16 -7.96 -11.03
CA GLY A 252 -8.48 -8.83 -12.17
C GLY A 252 -7.28 -9.29 -13.02
N ARG A 253 -6.05 -8.84 -12.74
CA ARG A 253 -4.84 -9.28 -13.45
C ARG A 253 -3.95 -10.10 -12.53
N ALA A 254 -4.40 -11.31 -12.21
CA ALA A 254 -3.52 -12.30 -11.58
C ALA A 254 -2.54 -12.82 -12.64
N CYS A 255 -1.29 -13.09 -12.26
CA CYS A 255 -0.29 -13.73 -13.12
C CYS A 255 -0.61 -15.21 -13.46
N ALA A 256 -1.88 -15.60 -13.34
CA ALA A 256 -2.36 -16.98 -13.36
C ALA A 256 -2.93 -17.41 -14.71
N ALA A 257 -3.35 -16.50 -15.62
CA ALA A 257 -3.84 -16.94 -16.92
C ALA A 257 -2.71 -17.19 -17.92
N LYS A 258 -2.99 -18.10 -18.86
CA LYS A 258 -2.08 -18.53 -19.92
C LYS A 258 -1.99 -17.52 -21.08
N ASP A 259 -2.80 -16.47 -21.06
CA ASP A 259 -2.93 -15.55 -22.19
C ASP A 259 -1.76 -14.59 -22.29
N ALA A 260 -1.24 -14.41 -23.51
CA ALA A 260 -0.13 -13.51 -23.81
C ALA A 260 -0.38 -12.05 -23.35
N ALA A 261 -1.63 -11.60 -23.38
CA ALA A 261 -2.03 -10.27 -22.90
C ALA A 261 -1.92 -10.10 -21.37
N GLN A 262 -2.00 -11.18 -20.59
CA GLN A 262 -1.72 -11.11 -19.15
C GLN A 262 -0.22 -11.19 -18.85
N LEU A 263 0.57 -11.84 -19.71
CA LEU A 263 2.03 -11.84 -19.61
C LEU A 263 2.65 -10.46 -19.91
N SER A 264 1.92 -9.56 -20.58
CA SER A 264 2.38 -8.19 -20.88
C SER A 264 2.15 -7.20 -19.73
N TRP A 265 1.44 -7.60 -18.67
CA TRP A 265 1.22 -6.73 -17.52
C TRP A 265 2.53 -6.39 -16.79
N ARG A 266 2.70 -5.11 -16.43
CA ARG A 266 3.86 -4.57 -15.73
C ARG A 266 3.40 -3.54 -14.70
N ALA A 267 3.84 -3.66 -13.46
CA ALA A 267 3.81 -2.56 -12.48
C ALA A 267 5.21 -1.98 -12.35
N ARG A 268 5.35 -0.68 -12.58
CA ARG A 268 6.62 0.03 -12.67
C ARG A 268 6.67 1.10 -11.59
N LEU A 269 7.46 0.89 -10.54
CA LEU A 269 7.67 1.87 -9.50
C LEU A 269 9.04 2.50 -9.67
N TRP A 270 9.06 3.83 -9.76
CA TRP A 270 10.26 4.60 -9.53
C TRP A 270 10.29 5.07 -8.08
N GLY A 271 11.47 5.01 -7.47
CA GLY A 271 11.72 5.50 -6.12
C GLY A 271 12.96 6.38 -6.10
N GLU A 272 12.88 7.47 -5.35
CA GLU A 272 14.01 8.33 -5.01
C GLU A 272 13.87 8.69 -3.53
N SER A 273 14.77 8.20 -2.69
CA SER A 273 14.64 8.42 -1.24
C SER A 273 15.98 8.36 -0.50
N GLY A 274 15.94 8.82 0.74
CA GLY A 274 16.94 8.45 1.75
C GLY A 274 16.83 6.97 2.16
N ASP A 275 17.62 6.60 3.15
CA ASP A 275 17.54 5.31 3.80
C ASP A 275 16.17 5.10 4.51
N GLY A 276 15.78 3.86 4.79
CA GLY A 276 14.53 3.54 5.51
C GLY A 276 13.27 3.36 4.65
N PHE A 277 13.39 3.49 3.33
CA PHE A 277 12.35 3.05 2.39
C PHE A 277 12.70 1.72 1.74
N GLN A 278 11.69 0.86 1.65
CA GLN A 278 11.78 -0.46 1.08
C GLN A 278 10.70 -0.64 0.02
N VAL A 279 11.04 -1.22 -1.13
CA VAL A 279 10.05 -1.58 -2.16
C VAL A 279 9.92 -3.09 -2.21
N ARG A 280 8.69 -3.59 -2.03
CA ARG A 280 8.37 -5.01 -2.14
C ARG A 280 7.75 -5.29 -3.50
N GLY A 281 8.55 -5.89 -4.38
CA GLY A 281 8.08 -6.57 -5.58
C GLY A 281 7.52 -7.96 -5.28
N PHE A 282 7.22 -8.72 -6.33
CA PHE A 282 6.74 -10.11 -6.18
C PHE A 282 7.82 -11.06 -5.67
N TYR A 283 9.05 -10.89 -6.13
CA TYR A 283 10.14 -11.84 -5.88
C TYR A 283 11.36 -11.22 -5.20
N VAL A 284 11.30 -9.92 -4.90
CA VAL A 284 12.41 -9.17 -4.32
C VAL A 284 11.87 -8.08 -3.42
N LYS A 285 12.62 -7.80 -2.37
CA LYS A 285 12.52 -6.60 -1.54
C LYS A 285 13.75 -5.75 -1.80
N THR A 286 13.59 -4.48 -2.14
CA THR A 286 14.72 -3.57 -2.32
C THR A 286 14.74 -2.53 -1.22
N SER A 287 15.92 -2.02 -0.87
CA SER A 287 16.11 -0.88 0.00
C SER A 287 17.23 -0.01 -0.55
N GLY A 288 16.93 1.28 -0.72
CA GLY A 288 17.89 2.27 -1.16
C GLY A 288 18.72 2.82 0.00
N GLY A 289 20.00 3.10 -0.24
CA GLY A 289 20.81 3.94 0.64
C GLY A 289 20.41 5.42 0.54
N SER A 290 21.08 6.27 1.33
CA SER A 290 20.84 7.72 1.26
C SER A 290 21.08 8.27 -0.14
N GLY A 291 20.13 9.05 -0.67
CA GLY A 291 20.21 9.67 -2.00
C GLY A 291 20.06 8.71 -3.18
N SER A 292 19.65 7.47 -2.93
CA SER A 292 19.51 6.49 -4.01
C SER A 292 18.25 6.73 -4.85
N LYS A 293 18.39 6.42 -6.15
CA LYS A 293 17.31 6.45 -7.12
C LYS A 293 17.26 5.11 -7.84
N TRP A 294 16.11 4.48 -7.86
CA TRP A 294 15.99 3.14 -8.42
C TRP A 294 14.61 2.86 -9.01
N PHE A 295 14.58 1.79 -9.80
CA PHE A 295 13.42 1.33 -10.54
C PHE A 295 13.12 -0.12 -10.18
N VAL A 296 11.85 -0.41 -9.91
CA VAL A 296 11.35 -1.77 -9.67
C VAL A 296 10.19 -2.06 -10.61
N GLU A 297 10.31 -3.13 -11.39
CA GLU A 297 9.26 -3.59 -12.30
C GLU A 297 8.82 -5.02 -11.95
N ASN A 298 7.58 -5.16 -11.52
CA ASN A 298 6.97 -6.48 -11.40
C ASN A 298 6.48 -6.96 -12.77
N ARG A 299 6.93 -8.15 -13.14
CA ARG A 299 6.47 -8.96 -14.27
C ARG A 299 5.88 -10.26 -13.72
N CYS A 300 5.11 -10.99 -14.51
CA CYS A 300 4.45 -12.21 -14.03
C CYS A 300 5.42 -13.27 -13.49
N ARG A 301 6.60 -13.40 -14.10
CA ARG A 301 7.60 -14.43 -13.74
C ARG A 301 8.86 -13.88 -13.06
N SER A 302 8.96 -12.56 -12.93
CA SER A 302 10.14 -11.93 -12.35
C SER A 302 9.87 -10.53 -11.80
N THR A 303 10.77 -10.04 -10.96
CA THR A 303 10.89 -8.63 -10.63
C THR A 303 12.23 -8.14 -11.16
N PHE A 304 12.21 -7.11 -12.00
CA PHE A 304 13.39 -6.41 -12.48
C PHE A 304 13.69 -5.24 -11.56
N VAL A 305 14.96 -5.05 -11.21
CA VAL A 305 15.45 -3.97 -10.36
C VAL A 305 16.61 -3.29 -11.07
N LYS A 306 16.64 -1.96 -11.07
CA LYS A 306 17.75 -1.17 -11.58
C LYS A 306 18.11 -0.05 -10.62
N ALA A 307 19.38 0.04 -10.24
CA ALA A 307 19.91 1.18 -9.50
C ALA A 307 20.33 2.25 -10.51
N VAL A 308 19.79 3.45 -10.37
CA VAL A 308 20.08 4.59 -11.27
C VAL A 308 21.07 5.54 -10.62
N ALA A 309 20.94 5.77 -9.31
CA ALA A 309 21.90 6.52 -8.51
C ALA A 309 22.00 5.90 -7.11
N GLY A 310 23.16 6.05 -6.47
CA GLY A 310 23.44 5.46 -5.16
C GLY A 310 23.48 3.93 -5.17
N GLN A 311 23.50 3.34 -3.98
CA GLN A 311 23.47 1.89 -3.79
C GLN A 311 22.07 1.40 -3.43
N VAL A 312 21.69 0.25 -3.98
CA VAL A 312 20.41 -0.41 -3.74
C VAL A 312 20.66 -1.85 -3.33
N GLN A 313 20.27 -2.21 -2.11
CA GLN A 313 20.26 -3.61 -1.70
C GLN A 313 18.98 -4.27 -2.22
N ALA A 314 19.09 -5.44 -2.82
CA ALA A 314 17.99 -6.23 -3.35
C ALA A 314 18.04 -7.65 -2.78
N THR A 315 17.02 -8.00 -2.00
CA THR A 315 16.90 -9.25 -1.26
C THR A 315 15.80 -10.13 -1.87
N GLY A 316 16.22 -11.23 -2.51
CA GLY A 316 15.36 -12.29 -3.02
C GLY A 316 15.69 -13.64 -2.37
N ASP A 317 16.03 -14.64 -3.19
CA ASP A 317 16.65 -15.91 -2.77
C ASP A 317 18.09 -15.72 -2.27
N ARG A 318 18.76 -14.70 -2.81
CA ARG A 318 20.01 -14.13 -2.34
C ARG A 318 19.88 -12.63 -2.16
N THR A 319 20.73 -12.05 -1.32
CA THR A 319 20.90 -10.61 -1.23
C THR A 319 22.04 -10.18 -2.14
N ILE A 320 21.80 -9.17 -2.97
CA ILE A 320 22.83 -8.51 -3.77
C ILE A 320 22.76 -7.00 -3.54
N THR A 321 23.89 -6.32 -3.66
CA THR A 321 23.95 -4.86 -3.70
C THR A 321 24.16 -4.45 -5.14
N LEU A 322 23.37 -3.48 -5.61
CA LEU A 322 23.47 -2.89 -6.94
C LEU A 322 24.01 -1.48 -6.79
N ASP A 323 25.13 -1.19 -7.45
CA ASP A 323 25.66 0.15 -7.63
C ASP A 323 24.95 0.87 -8.79
N ALA A 324 25.12 2.18 -8.87
CA ALA A 324 24.53 3.00 -9.93
C ALA A 324 24.85 2.44 -11.33
N GLY A 325 23.81 2.30 -12.16
CA GLY A 325 23.90 1.71 -13.50
C GLY A 325 23.68 0.19 -13.54
N GLN A 326 23.81 -0.52 -12.42
CA GLN A 326 23.59 -1.96 -12.37
C GLN A 326 22.11 -2.33 -12.31
N GLU A 327 21.82 -3.55 -12.78
CA GLU A 327 20.47 -4.10 -12.80
C GLU A 327 20.47 -5.60 -12.51
N ALA A 328 19.34 -6.11 -12.02
CA ALA A 328 19.14 -7.52 -11.72
C ALA A 328 17.70 -7.96 -11.97
N ILE A 329 17.55 -9.24 -12.32
CA ILE A 329 16.26 -9.90 -12.50
C ILE A 329 16.12 -11.01 -11.45
N PHE A 330 15.12 -10.88 -10.59
CA PHE A 330 14.73 -11.88 -9.61
C PHE A 330 13.57 -12.68 -10.17
N ARG A 331 13.73 -13.98 -10.37
CA ARG A 331 12.68 -14.83 -10.93
C ARG A 331 11.88 -15.48 -9.80
N LYS A 332 10.65 -15.88 -10.09
CA LYS A 332 9.96 -16.88 -9.25
C LYS A 332 10.96 -18.03 -9.06
N PRO A 333 11.31 -18.40 -7.81
CA PRO A 333 12.09 -19.61 -7.59
C PRO A 333 11.38 -20.71 -8.37
N ALA A 334 12.11 -21.40 -9.26
CA ALA A 334 11.55 -22.59 -9.90
C ALA A 334 10.93 -23.38 -8.75
N GLU A 335 9.64 -23.70 -8.85
CA GLU A 335 8.99 -24.52 -7.84
C GLU A 335 9.78 -25.83 -7.84
N ALA A 336 10.76 -25.91 -6.94
CA ALA A 336 11.60 -27.08 -6.83
C ALA A 336 10.61 -28.19 -6.57
N GLY A 337 10.45 -29.10 -7.55
CA GLY A 337 9.38 -30.08 -7.60
C GLY A 337 9.21 -30.76 -6.25
N THR A 338 8.35 -30.18 -5.44
CA THR A 338 7.84 -30.76 -4.22
C THR A 338 6.48 -31.20 -4.66
N SER A 339 6.21 -32.50 -4.52
CA SER A 339 4.86 -33.00 -4.63
C SER A 339 4.02 -32.15 -3.66
N HIS A 340 3.24 -31.19 -4.19
CA HIS A 340 2.38 -30.25 -3.45
C HIS A 340 1.22 -30.96 -2.72
N ALA A 341 1.27 -32.28 -2.67
CA ALA A 341 0.32 -33.11 -1.97
C ALA A 341 0.50 -32.91 -0.46
N LEU A 342 -0.46 -32.24 0.19
CA LEU A 342 -0.56 -32.17 1.64
C LEU A 342 -0.87 -33.55 2.25
N LEU A 343 -1.37 -34.47 1.43
CA LEU A 343 -1.70 -35.85 1.78
C LEU A 343 -1.20 -36.77 0.66
N TRP A 344 -0.65 -37.93 0.97
CA TRP A 344 -0.20 -38.89 -0.03
C TRP A 344 -0.32 -40.32 0.50
N LYS A 345 -0.40 -41.25 -0.45
CA LYS A 345 -0.49 -42.69 -0.19
C LYS A 345 0.75 -43.39 -0.73
N ALA A 346 1.18 -44.46 -0.07
CA ALA A 346 2.25 -45.33 -0.52
C ALA A 346 1.94 -46.78 -0.12
N LEU A 347 2.74 -47.72 -0.65
CA LEU A 347 2.57 -49.16 -0.43
C LEU A 347 1.14 -49.61 -0.74
N ASP A 348 0.66 -49.29 -1.94
CA ASP A 348 -0.70 -49.62 -2.41
C ASP A 348 -1.81 -49.06 -1.51
N GLY A 349 -1.56 -47.91 -0.89
CA GLY A 349 -2.50 -47.25 0.03
C GLY A 349 -2.46 -47.76 1.47
N LYS A 350 -1.57 -48.71 1.80
CA LYS A 350 -1.37 -49.18 3.18
C LYS A 350 -0.75 -48.14 4.10
N VAL A 351 -0.06 -47.15 3.52
CA VAL A 351 0.50 -46.00 4.24
C VAL A 351 -0.14 -44.74 3.70
N THR A 352 -0.73 -43.94 4.58
CA THR A 352 -1.22 -42.60 4.27
C THR A 352 -0.47 -41.60 5.13
N CYS A 353 0.17 -40.62 4.52
CA CYS A 353 0.99 -39.63 5.19
C CYS A 353 0.66 -38.24 4.70
N GLY A 354 0.96 -37.24 5.51
CA GLY A 354 0.62 -35.87 5.16
C GLY A 354 1.06 -34.86 6.19
N VAL A 355 0.69 -33.63 5.94
CA VAL A 355 0.96 -32.51 6.84
C VAL A 355 -0.17 -32.42 7.86
N ALA A 356 0.15 -32.46 9.15
CA ALA A 356 -0.81 -32.34 10.24
C ALA A 356 -0.76 -30.95 10.88
N GLY A 357 -1.94 -30.48 11.31
CA GLY A 357 -2.09 -29.32 12.18
C GLY A 357 -2.65 -29.75 13.54
N HIS A 358 -2.15 -29.16 14.62
CA HIS A 358 -2.62 -29.44 15.98
C HIS A 358 -3.84 -28.57 16.35
N LEU A 359 -4.00 -27.39 15.72
CA LEU A 359 -5.10 -26.44 15.91
C LEU A 359 -5.48 -25.73 14.60
N ARG A 360 -6.72 -25.23 14.50
CA ARG A 360 -7.35 -24.65 13.28
C ARG A 360 -6.69 -23.37 12.74
N SER A 361 -5.60 -22.91 13.35
CA SER A 361 -4.89 -21.66 13.03
C SER A 361 -3.38 -21.76 13.22
N GLU A 362 -2.86 -22.91 13.62
CA GLU A 362 -1.42 -23.08 13.84
C GLU A 362 -0.72 -23.52 12.56
N PRO A 363 0.53 -23.06 12.33
CA PRO A 363 1.31 -23.55 11.21
C PRO A 363 1.54 -25.04 11.35
N ALA A 364 1.35 -25.76 10.25
CA ALA A 364 1.80 -27.13 10.11
C ALA A 364 3.24 -27.31 10.64
N SER A 365 3.38 -28.10 11.70
CA SER A 365 4.64 -28.33 12.40
C SER A 365 5.14 -29.77 12.27
N GLN A 366 4.32 -30.66 11.70
CA GLN A 366 4.56 -32.11 11.74
C GLN A 366 4.11 -32.83 10.46
N VAL A 367 4.79 -33.92 10.14
CA VAL A 367 4.25 -35.00 9.30
C VAL A 367 3.53 -35.97 10.22
N LEU A 368 2.31 -36.32 9.87
CA LEU A 368 1.62 -37.49 10.45
C LEU A 368 1.65 -38.59 9.38
N CYS A 369 1.66 -39.85 9.83
CA CYS A 369 1.51 -41.03 8.98
C CYS A 369 0.62 -42.05 9.68
N MET A 370 -0.22 -42.71 8.89
CA MET A 370 -1.13 -43.76 9.31
C MET A 370 -0.79 -45.06 8.57
N ALA A 371 -0.60 -46.14 9.32
CA ALA A 371 -0.39 -47.49 8.80
C ALA A 371 -0.72 -48.55 9.86
N ARG A 372 -1.38 -49.66 9.47
CA ARG A 372 -1.81 -50.73 10.40
C ARG A 372 -0.67 -51.37 11.20
N VAL A 373 0.53 -51.42 10.63
CA VAL A 373 1.71 -52.04 11.24
C VAL A 373 2.32 -51.23 12.39
N ILE A 374 1.85 -50.00 12.64
CA ILE A 374 2.37 -49.17 13.73
C ILE A 374 1.78 -49.70 15.05
N PRO A 375 2.62 -50.26 15.95
CA PRO A 375 2.15 -50.99 17.11
C PRO A 375 1.57 -50.06 18.19
N ARG A 376 0.64 -50.60 18.98
CA ARG A 376 0.10 -49.95 20.18
C ARG A 376 1.23 -49.54 21.14
N PRO A 377 1.11 -48.41 21.86
CA PRO A 377 2.02 -48.07 22.94
C PRO A 377 2.19 -49.23 23.94
N THR A 378 3.43 -49.52 24.30
CA THR A 378 3.81 -50.65 25.18
C THR A 378 3.58 -50.38 26.67
N ARG A 379 3.16 -49.16 27.03
CA ARG A 379 2.81 -48.76 28.39
C ARG A 379 1.51 -47.96 28.34
N PRO A 380 0.71 -47.90 29.42
CA PRO A 380 -0.33 -46.89 29.62
C PRO A 380 0.35 -45.52 29.81
N SER A 381 1.04 -45.06 28.78
CA SER A 381 1.42 -43.67 28.61
C SER A 381 0.18 -42.95 28.08
N PRO A 382 -0.09 -41.69 28.47
CA PRO A 382 -1.16 -40.87 27.91
C PRO A 382 -1.03 -40.59 26.39
N GLU A 383 -0.06 -41.21 25.70
CA GLU A 383 0.33 -40.87 24.35
C GLU A 383 0.20 -42.05 23.37
N GLY A 384 -0.87 -42.01 22.56
CA GLY A 384 -0.89 -42.57 21.21
C GLY A 384 -1.95 -43.64 20.93
N ASP A 385 -2.59 -43.53 19.76
CA ASP A 385 -3.45 -44.56 19.20
C ASP A 385 -2.62 -45.52 18.33
N PRO A 386 -2.95 -46.82 18.29
CA PRO A 386 -2.32 -47.74 17.35
C PRO A 386 -2.56 -47.26 15.91
N GLY A 387 -1.58 -47.45 15.05
CA GLY A 387 -1.70 -47.09 13.64
C GLY A 387 -1.19 -45.70 13.25
N PHE A 388 -0.67 -44.88 14.18
CA PHE A 388 -0.25 -43.50 13.87
C PHE A 388 1.15 -43.13 14.39
N VAL A 389 1.92 -42.41 13.57
CA VAL A 389 3.22 -41.84 13.92
C VAL A 389 3.33 -40.40 13.42
N PHE A 390 3.94 -39.52 14.22
CA PHE A 390 4.29 -38.17 13.80
C PHE A 390 5.80 -37.93 13.81
N LEU A 391 6.23 -37.00 12.96
CA LEU A 391 7.59 -36.49 12.89
C LEU A 391 7.55 -34.97 12.71
N ALA A 392 7.96 -34.25 13.75
CA ALA A 392 8.15 -32.82 13.68
C ALA A 392 9.46 -32.47 12.96
N GLY A 393 9.62 -31.18 12.61
CA GLY A 393 10.86 -30.70 11.99
C GLY A 393 12.11 -30.85 12.86
N HIS A 394 11.90 -31.00 14.17
CA HIS A 394 12.91 -31.29 15.18
C HIS A 394 12.41 -32.44 16.08
N GLY A 395 13.34 -33.16 16.71
CA GLY A 395 13.02 -34.27 17.62
C GLY A 395 12.83 -35.62 16.93
N ARG A 396 12.55 -36.65 17.75
CA ARG A 396 12.37 -38.03 17.31
C ARG A 396 10.94 -38.32 16.86
N ALA A 397 10.78 -39.33 16.02
CA ALA A 397 9.45 -39.84 15.67
C ALA A 397 8.74 -40.36 16.93
N ARG A 398 7.45 -40.03 17.06
CA ARG A 398 6.62 -40.42 18.21
C ARG A 398 5.27 -40.94 17.72
N ARG A 399 4.65 -41.83 18.49
CA ARG A 399 3.30 -42.34 18.17
C ARG A 399 2.28 -41.25 18.48
N ALA A 400 1.30 -41.05 17.59
CA ALA A 400 0.34 -39.94 17.68
C ALA A 400 -0.98 -40.40 18.34
N LYS A 401 -1.60 -39.52 19.12
CA LYS A 401 -2.96 -39.71 19.66
C LYS A 401 -3.94 -39.04 18.70
N LEU A 402 -4.79 -39.81 18.04
CA LEU A 402 -5.60 -39.34 16.92
C LEU A 402 -6.58 -38.24 17.32
N SER A 403 -7.05 -38.24 18.58
CA SER A 403 -7.97 -37.23 19.11
C SER A 403 -7.44 -35.78 19.03
N GLU A 404 -6.13 -35.60 18.85
CA GLU A 404 -5.46 -34.29 18.91
C GLU A 404 -4.96 -33.80 17.54
N TYR A 405 -5.03 -34.63 16.50
CA TYR A 405 -4.44 -34.33 15.19
C TYR A 405 -5.43 -34.56 14.06
N SER A 406 -5.50 -33.57 13.16
CA SER A 406 -6.19 -33.72 11.89
C SER A 406 -5.23 -33.38 10.73
N TRP A 407 -5.44 -34.04 9.60
CA TRP A 407 -4.74 -33.66 8.37
C TRP A 407 -5.12 -32.24 7.99
N GLN A 408 -4.14 -31.48 7.48
CA GLN A 408 -4.43 -30.20 6.87
C GLN A 408 -5.18 -30.43 5.55
N ALA A 409 -6.51 -30.49 5.61
CA ALA A 409 -7.36 -30.53 4.44
C ALA A 409 -7.60 -29.09 3.94
N PRO A 410 -7.28 -28.74 2.68
CA PRO A 410 -7.72 -27.47 2.13
C PRO A 410 -9.25 -27.47 2.01
N ALA A 411 -9.86 -26.29 2.16
CA ALA A 411 -11.32 -26.11 2.23
C ALA A 411 -12.11 -26.61 1.00
N ARG A 412 -11.44 -26.94 -0.12
CA ARG A 412 -12.06 -27.45 -1.35
C ARG A 412 -11.08 -28.36 -2.12
N ALA A 413 -11.31 -29.68 -2.11
CA ALA A 413 -11.18 -30.66 -3.23
C ALA A 413 -10.54 -32.03 -2.85
N PRO A 414 -11.05 -33.14 -3.42
CA PRO A 414 -10.51 -34.52 -3.27
C PRO A 414 -9.21 -34.82 -4.04
N LYS A 415 -8.63 -33.85 -4.77
CA LYS A 415 -7.49 -34.07 -5.70
C LYS A 415 -6.09 -34.03 -5.06
N PHE A 416 -5.98 -33.91 -3.74
CA PHE A 416 -4.69 -33.70 -3.07
C PHE A 416 -4.03 -34.95 -2.50
N THR A 417 -4.66 -36.13 -2.63
CA THR A 417 -4.01 -37.40 -2.28
C THR A 417 -3.24 -37.91 -3.48
N VAL A 418 -1.92 -37.78 -3.46
CA VAL A 418 -1.06 -38.32 -4.53
C VAL A 418 -0.56 -39.70 -4.11
N ASN A 419 -0.59 -40.68 -5.02
CA ASN A 419 0.11 -41.94 -4.82
C ASN A 419 1.61 -41.71 -5.05
N LEU A 420 2.41 -41.84 -3.99
CA LEU A 420 3.86 -41.74 -4.03
C LEU A 420 4.41 -43.01 -4.67
N LYS A 421 4.91 -42.90 -5.91
CA LYS A 421 5.44 -44.03 -6.67
C LYS A 421 6.75 -44.53 -6.06
N VAL A 422 7.09 -45.80 -6.31
CA VAL A 422 8.38 -46.39 -5.94
C VAL A 422 9.53 -45.51 -6.46
N GLY A 423 10.48 -45.19 -5.59
CA GLY A 423 11.62 -44.32 -5.88
C GLY A 423 11.32 -42.82 -5.70
N GLN A 424 10.06 -42.42 -5.62
CA GLN A 424 9.68 -41.01 -5.46
C GLN A 424 9.98 -40.49 -4.05
N ARG A 425 10.39 -39.22 -4.00
CA ARG A 425 10.58 -38.47 -2.76
C ARG A 425 9.47 -37.44 -2.61
N TRP A 426 8.86 -37.41 -1.44
CA TRP A 426 8.01 -36.33 -0.97
C TRP A 426 8.81 -35.45 0.01
N ARG A 427 8.68 -34.14 -0.10
CA ARG A 427 9.44 -33.19 0.73
C ARG A 427 8.52 -32.05 1.15
N TYR A 428 8.46 -31.78 2.45
CA TYR A 428 7.79 -30.59 2.97
C TYR A 428 8.82 -29.64 3.59
N LYS A 429 9.28 -28.70 2.77
CA LYS A 429 10.40 -27.80 3.12
C LYS A 429 10.16 -27.01 4.40
N LYS A 430 8.90 -26.63 4.68
CA LYS A 430 8.52 -25.80 5.83
C LYS A 430 8.88 -26.45 7.17
N ILE A 431 8.72 -27.78 7.28
CA ILE A 431 9.11 -28.54 8.48
C ILE A 431 10.41 -29.32 8.27
N GLY A 432 11.03 -29.23 7.09
CA GLY A 432 12.30 -29.92 6.83
C GLY A 432 12.22 -31.45 6.83
N VAL A 433 11.05 -32.04 6.58
CA VAL A 433 10.88 -33.50 6.49
C VAL A 433 10.90 -33.96 5.04
N THR A 434 11.61 -35.06 4.81
CA THR A 434 11.67 -35.80 3.54
C THR A 434 11.18 -37.22 3.75
N CYS A 435 10.26 -37.68 2.92
CA CYS A 435 9.82 -39.06 2.85
C CYS A 435 10.18 -39.68 1.50
N LYS A 436 10.64 -40.92 1.49
CA LYS A 436 10.95 -41.69 0.27
C LYS A 436 10.15 -42.99 0.30
N ALA A 437 9.42 -43.27 -0.78
CA ALA A 437 8.82 -44.59 -1.00
C ALA A 437 9.81 -45.49 -1.75
N THR A 438 9.95 -46.71 -1.28
CA THR A 438 10.54 -47.85 -2.00
C THR A 438 9.43 -48.85 -2.30
N GLU A 439 9.77 -49.97 -2.93
CA GLU A 439 8.82 -51.05 -3.23
C GLU A 439 8.18 -51.66 -1.97
N SER A 440 8.94 -51.72 -0.88
CA SER A 440 8.54 -52.39 0.35
C SER A 440 8.45 -51.47 1.57
N SER A 441 8.87 -50.20 1.46
CA SER A 441 8.94 -49.30 2.61
C SER A 441 8.69 -47.84 2.30
N VAL A 442 8.34 -47.09 3.35
CA VAL A 442 8.29 -45.63 3.39
C VAL A 442 9.23 -45.17 4.48
N ARG A 443 10.26 -44.40 4.12
CA ARG A 443 11.20 -43.81 5.09
C ARG A 443 11.03 -42.30 5.14
N CYS A 444 10.68 -41.76 6.30
CA CYS A 444 10.61 -40.33 6.56
C CYS A 444 11.73 -39.90 7.52
N ALA A 445 12.38 -38.77 7.25
CA ALA A 445 13.41 -38.20 8.11
C ALA A 445 13.35 -36.67 8.11
N ASN A 446 13.64 -36.05 9.25
CA ASN A 446 13.82 -34.61 9.39
C ASN A 446 15.29 -34.21 9.17
N ARG A 447 15.60 -32.91 9.29
CA ARG A 447 16.96 -32.40 9.08
C ARG A 447 17.97 -32.89 10.11
N ALA A 448 17.51 -33.29 11.30
CA ALA A 448 18.36 -33.83 12.36
C ALA A 448 18.67 -35.33 12.17
N GLY A 449 18.18 -35.95 11.08
CA GLY A 449 18.39 -37.37 10.81
C GLY A 449 17.45 -38.30 11.59
N HIS A 450 16.57 -37.75 12.43
CA HIS A 450 15.54 -38.52 13.12
C HIS A 450 14.36 -38.82 12.20
N GLY A 451 13.71 -39.96 12.42
CA GLY A 451 12.64 -40.37 11.55
C GLY A 451 12.03 -41.72 11.87
N PHE A 452 11.38 -42.29 10.86
CA PHE A 452 10.79 -43.62 10.92
C PHE A 452 10.79 -44.29 9.56
N ALA A 453 10.71 -45.61 9.58
CA ALA A 453 10.46 -46.46 8.43
C ALA A 453 9.20 -47.30 8.69
N ILE A 454 8.30 -47.33 7.71
CA ILE A 454 7.10 -48.18 7.69
C ILE A 454 7.25 -49.14 6.51
N THR A 455 7.22 -50.44 6.76
CA THR A 455 7.17 -51.46 5.70
C THR A 455 5.74 -52.02 5.58
N LYS A 456 5.55 -53.05 4.75
CA LYS A 456 4.27 -53.78 4.69
C LYS A 456 3.92 -54.46 6.02
N ASP A 457 4.93 -54.82 6.82
CA ASP A 457 4.78 -55.72 7.99
C ASP A 457 5.42 -55.17 9.28
N SER A 458 6.13 -54.04 9.23
CA SER A 458 6.85 -53.51 10.38
C SER A 458 6.94 -51.98 10.43
N TYR A 459 7.17 -51.47 11.63
CA TYR A 459 7.44 -50.07 11.91
C TYR A 459 8.72 -49.94 12.76
N ARG A 460 9.59 -48.99 12.42
CA ARG A 460 10.80 -48.68 13.19
C ARG A 460 11.10 -47.18 13.19
N GLY A 461 11.21 -46.58 14.37
CA GLY A 461 11.76 -45.23 14.55
C GLY A 461 13.30 -45.24 14.57
N PHE A 462 13.95 -44.15 14.17
CA PHE A 462 15.41 -43.96 14.24
C PHE A 462 15.80 -42.51 14.57
#